data_AF-A0A9X2DYT5-F1
#
_entry.id   AF-A0A9X2DYT5-F1
#
_cell.length_a   1.000
_cell.length_b   1.000
_cell.length_c   1.000
_cell.angle_alpha   90.00
_cell.angle_beta   90.00
_cell.angle_gamma   90.00
#
_symmetry.space_group_name_H-M   'P 1'
#
loop_
_entity.id
_entity.type
_entity.pdbx_description
1 polymer ?
#
loop_
_entity_poly.entity_id
_entity_poly.type
_entity_poly.pdbx_seq_one_letter_code
_entity_poly.pdbx_strand_id
1 'polypeptide(L)'
;MLEDAALDLFLEQSYAGTTVEHIAQRAGVSRNTFFNYFESKSDVFWVLVDDRLAELPAALAATDPERPAMDGLRDALLAVGAGFGPSSVPWALTQSALIGSVHELQASALSRLARQAAIVAAFVEQRASRPLPTHLTRAIAYASVGAAVAAVQAWAAAGPTRGELVPYLDEALAPIRAGFAPVVD
;
A
#
# COMPACT_ATOMS: atom_id res chain seq x y z
N MET A 1 -19.00 -10.17 1.31
CA MET A 1 -17.97 -10.29 2.37
C MET A 1 -18.09 -9.12 3.33
N LEU A 2 -17.35 -9.09 4.46
CA LEU A 2 -17.37 -7.96 5.41
C LEU A 2 -17.02 -6.62 4.74
N GLU A 3 -16.10 -6.66 3.77
CA GLU A 3 -15.73 -5.51 2.94
C GLU A 3 -16.90 -4.98 2.12
N ASP A 4 -17.51 -5.83 1.29
CA ASP A 4 -18.66 -5.44 0.46
C ASP A 4 -19.78 -4.83 1.33
N ALA A 5 -20.09 -5.47 2.46
CA ALA A 5 -21.12 -5.00 3.38
C ALA A 5 -20.78 -3.61 3.96
N ALA A 6 -19.51 -3.36 4.28
CA ALA A 6 -19.07 -2.06 4.75
C ALA A 6 -19.12 -1.00 3.65
N LEU A 7 -18.66 -1.32 2.45
CA LEU A 7 -18.68 -0.41 1.31
C LEU A 7 -20.11 0.01 0.95
N ASP A 8 -21.04 -0.95 0.87
CA ASP A 8 -22.45 -0.67 0.62
C ASP A 8 -23.03 0.28 1.67
N LEU A 9 -22.78 0.02 2.95
CA LEU A 9 -23.24 0.88 4.04
C LEU A 9 -22.58 2.27 4.00
N PHE A 10 -21.30 2.36 3.65
CA PHE A 10 -20.62 3.65 3.51
C PHE A 10 -21.22 4.49 2.38
N LEU A 11 -21.66 3.85 1.30
CA LEU A 11 -22.38 4.50 0.20
C LEU A 11 -23.81 4.90 0.59
N GLU A 12 -24.51 4.05 1.35
CA GLU A 12 -25.90 4.28 1.76
C GLU A 12 -26.04 5.39 2.82
N GLN A 13 -25.14 5.43 3.81
CA GLN A 13 -25.31 6.26 5.01
C GLN A 13 -24.02 6.91 5.52
N SER A 14 -23.00 7.04 4.68
CA SER A 14 -21.65 7.56 5.00
C SER A 14 -20.85 6.70 5.99
N TYR A 15 -19.55 6.98 6.12
CA TYR A 15 -18.67 6.28 7.06
C TYR A 15 -19.06 6.62 8.49
N ALA A 16 -19.32 7.90 8.79
CA ALA A 16 -19.71 8.36 10.11
C ALA A 16 -21.04 7.74 10.58
N GLY A 17 -22.02 7.60 9.68
CA GLY A 17 -23.31 6.97 9.97
C GLY A 17 -23.29 5.44 10.06
N THR A 18 -22.19 4.79 9.67
CA THR A 18 -22.05 3.33 9.70
C THR A 18 -21.32 2.85 10.96
N THR A 19 -21.90 1.91 11.70
CA THR A 19 -21.27 1.26 12.87
C THR A 19 -20.72 -0.12 12.53
N VAL A 20 -19.83 -0.66 13.37
CA VAL A 20 -19.35 -2.05 13.22
C VAL A 20 -20.51 -3.04 13.32
N GLU A 21 -21.50 -2.75 14.15
CA GLU A 21 -22.73 -3.53 14.30
C GLU A 21 -23.54 -3.54 13.00
N HIS A 22 -23.70 -2.40 12.32
CA HIS A 22 -24.37 -2.35 11.03
C HIS A 22 -23.67 -3.25 10.00
N ILE A 23 -22.33 -3.18 9.95
CA ILE A 23 -21.52 -3.98 9.02
C ILE A 23 -21.65 -5.47 9.34
N ALA A 24 -21.48 -5.84 10.61
CA ALA A 24 -21.58 -7.23 11.04
C ALA A 24 -22.97 -7.81 10.75
N GLN A 25 -24.03 -7.05 11.03
CA GLN A 25 -25.40 -7.44 10.73
C GLN A 25 -25.64 -7.60 9.23
N ARG A 26 -25.16 -6.66 8.39
CA ARG A 26 -25.28 -6.73 6.93
C ARG A 26 -24.52 -7.93 6.35
N ALA A 27 -23.35 -8.25 6.90
CA ALA A 27 -22.54 -9.40 6.50
C ALA A 27 -23.00 -10.74 7.11
N GLY A 28 -24.01 -10.74 7.99
CA GLY A 28 -24.51 -11.95 8.64
C GLY A 28 -23.54 -12.58 9.64
N VAL A 29 -22.64 -11.80 10.23
CA VAL A 29 -21.63 -12.26 11.20
C VAL A 29 -21.78 -11.54 12.55
N SER A 30 -21.10 -12.05 13.58
CA SER A 30 -21.07 -11.38 14.88
C SER A 30 -20.11 -10.19 14.88
N ARG A 31 -20.33 -9.24 15.80
CA ARG A 31 -19.36 -8.15 16.07
C ARG A 31 -17.97 -8.70 16.44
N ASN A 32 -17.91 -9.81 17.17
CA ASN A 32 -16.64 -10.45 17.53
C ASN A 32 -15.92 -10.98 16.28
N THR A 33 -16.68 -11.53 15.33
CA THR A 33 -16.15 -11.97 14.04
C THR A 33 -15.54 -10.81 13.27
N PHE A 34 -16.16 -9.61 13.27
CA PHE A 34 -15.56 -8.43 12.66
C PHE A 34 -14.19 -8.11 13.24
N PHE A 35 -14.07 -8.05 14.58
CA PHE A 35 -12.80 -7.72 15.24
C PHE A 35 -11.72 -8.80 15.13
N ASN A 36 -12.09 -10.03 14.75
CA ASN A 36 -11.09 -11.05 14.38
C ASN A 36 -10.36 -10.70 13.07
N TYR A 37 -10.97 -9.90 12.19
CA TYR A 37 -10.39 -9.50 10.91
C TYR A 37 -9.87 -8.05 10.92
N PHE A 38 -10.51 -7.16 11.67
CA PHE A 38 -10.23 -5.73 11.63
C PHE A 38 -10.07 -5.14 13.02
N GLU A 39 -8.99 -4.40 13.27
CA GLU A 39 -8.81 -3.67 14.54
C GLU A 39 -9.78 -2.49 14.65
N SER A 40 -10.14 -1.90 13.51
CA SER A 40 -11.00 -0.72 13.41
C SER A 40 -11.91 -0.76 12.19
N LYS A 41 -12.97 0.05 12.22
CA LYS A 41 -13.87 0.25 11.06
C LYS A 41 -13.11 0.75 9.81
N SER A 42 -12.04 1.51 10.00
CA SER A 42 -11.21 2.04 8.91
C SER A 42 -10.34 0.98 8.24
N ASP A 43 -10.05 -0.15 8.89
CA ASP A 43 -9.20 -1.20 8.28
C ASP A 43 -9.87 -1.88 7.10
N VAL A 44 -11.21 -1.83 7.04
CA VAL A 44 -11.97 -2.38 5.91
C VAL A 44 -11.62 -1.68 4.58
N PHE A 45 -11.19 -0.42 4.62
CA PHE A 45 -10.74 0.28 3.41
C PHE A 45 -9.42 -0.24 2.86
N TRP A 46 -8.60 -0.87 3.71
CA TRP A 46 -7.24 -1.24 3.38
C TRP A 46 -7.09 -2.68 2.93
N VAL A 47 -8.10 -3.55 3.03
CA VAL A 47 -7.96 -4.99 2.77
C VAL A 47 -7.30 -5.29 1.43
N LEU A 48 -7.85 -4.73 0.35
CA LEU A 48 -7.27 -4.92 -0.99
C LEU A 48 -5.83 -4.42 -1.09
N VAL A 49 -5.51 -3.33 -0.40
CA VAL A 49 -4.15 -2.78 -0.36
C VAL A 49 -3.24 -3.70 0.46
N ASP A 50 -3.66 -4.11 1.64
CA ASP A 50 -2.92 -4.96 2.56
C ASP A 50 -2.65 -6.34 1.93
N ASP A 51 -3.62 -6.91 1.22
CA ASP A 51 -3.47 -8.16 0.46
C ASP A 51 -2.42 -8.05 -0.64
N ARG A 52 -2.43 -6.95 -1.41
CA ARG A 52 -1.39 -6.71 -2.42
C ARG A 52 -0.02 -6.48 -1.77
N LEU A 53 0.03 -5.68 -0.71
CA LEU A 53 1.27 -5.37 0.01
C LEU A 53 1.87 -6.62 0.69
N ALA A 54 1.05 -7.61 1.04
CA ALA A 54 1.51 -8.89 1.56
C ALA A 54 2.33 -9.71 0.53
N GLU A 55 2.23 -9.38 -0.77
CA GLU A 55 3.01 -10.02 -1.83
C GLU A 55 4.44 -9.48 -1.92
N LEU A 56 4.72 -8.30 -1.34
CA LEU A 56 6.03 -7.63 -1.45
C LEU A 56 7.23 -8.48 -1.00
N PRO A 57 7.19 -9.21 0.14
CA PRO A 57 8.30 -10.07 0.53
C PRO A 57 8.62 -11.15 -0.52
N ALA A 58 7.59 -11.76 -1.10
CA ALA A 58 7.76 -12.78 -2.14
C ALA A 58 8.30 -12.16 -3.45
N ALA A 59 7.80 -10.99 -3.83
CA ALA A 59 8.30 -10.25 -4.99
C ALA A 59 9.78 -9.88 -4.85
N LEU A 60 10.20 -9.40 -3.67
CA LEU A 60 11.61 -9.09 -3.37
C LEU A 60 12.49 -10.35 -3.39
N ALA A 61 12.02 -11.46 -2.81
CA ALA A 61 12.73 -12.72 -2.80
C ALA A 61 12.89 -13.34 -4.20
N ALA A 62 11.99 -13.02 -5.13
CA ALA A 62 12.05 -13.48 -6.52
C ALA A 62 12.98 -12.63 -7.41
N THR A 63 13.56 -11.54 -6.89
CA THR A 63 14.50 -10.71 -7.67
C THR A 63 15.80 -11.46 -7.98
N ASP A 64 16.36 -11.22 -9.16
CA ASP A 64 17.65 -11.79 -9.56
C ASP A 64 18.76 -11.27 -8.62
N PRO A 65 19.52 -12.16 -7.95
CA PRO A 65 20.59 -11.76 -7.03
C PRO A 65 21.76 -11.06 -7.73
N GLU A 66 21.99 -11.26 -9.03
CA GLU A 66 23.08 -10.58 -9.75
C GLU A 66 22.68 -9.17 -10.19
N ARG A 67 21.40 -8.83 -10.10
CA ARG A 67 20.90 -7.51 -10.43
C ARG A 67 21.21 -6.51 -9.31
N PRO A 68 21.44 -5.22 -9.59
CA PRO A 68 21.59 -4.21 -8.54
C PRO A 68 20.38 -4.18 -7.61
N ALA A 69 20.60 -3.97 -6.31
CA ALA A 69 19.58 -3.98 -5.27
C ALA A 69 18.49 -2.95 -5.54
N MET A 70 18.84 -1.74 -5.98
CA MET A 70 17.85 -0.70 -6.27
C MET A 70 17.00 -1.03 -7.51
N ASP A 71 17.56 -1.76 -8.49
CA ASP A 71 16.79 -2.29 -9.62
C ASP A 71 15.83 -3.40 -9.19
N GLY A 72 16.32 -4.34 -8.36
CA GLY A 72 15.47 -5.41 -7.80
C GLY A 72 14.31 -4.86 -6.96
N LEU A 73 14.57 -3.85 -6.12
CA LEU A 73 13.53 -3.18 -5.34
C LEU A 73 12.49 -2.51 -6.23
N ARG A 74 12.93 -1.80 -7.28
CA ARG A 74 12.00 -1.21 -8.27
C ARG A 74 11.14 -2.31 -8.90
N ASP A 75 11.76 -3.37 -9.42
CA ASP A 75 11.04 -4.43 -10.11
C ASP A 75 10.01 -5.12 -9.20
N ALA A 76 10.35 -5.35 -7.94
CA ALA A 76 9.41 -5.91 -6.95
C ALA A 76 8.22 -4.97 -6.68
N LEU A 77 8.46 -3.66 -6.52
CA LEU A 77 7.39 -2.68 -6.33
C LEU A 77 6.49 -2.55 -7.57
N LEU A 78 7.06 -2.63 -8.78
CA LEU A 78 6.28 -2.65 -10.02
C LEU A 78 5.45 -3.94 -10.14
N ALA A 79 6.00 -5.09 -9.75
CA ALA A 79 5.30 -6.37 -9.77
C ALA A 79 4.07 -6.36 -8.84
N VAL A 80 4.23 -5.86 -7.60
CA VAL A 80 3.11 -5.66 -6.67
C VAL A 80 2.11 -4.66 -7.25
N GLY A 81 2.62 -3.56 -7.83
CA GLY A 81 1.83 -2.53 -8.49
C GLY A 81 0.96 -3.02 -9.64
N ALA A 82 1.47 -3.96 -10.45
CA ALA A 82 0.76 -4.55 -11.57
C ALA A 82 -0.47 -5.36 -11.14
N GLY A 83 -0.52 -5.81 -9.88
CA GLY A 83 -1.68 -6.44 -9.27
C GLY A 83 -2.87 -5.49 -9.08
N PHE A 84 -2.65 -4.17 -9.08
CA PHE A 84 -3.71 -3.17 -9.05
C PHE A 84 -4.22 -2.92 -10.49
N GLY A 85 -5.20 -3.71 -10.91
CA GLY A 85 -5.82 -3.56 -12.23
C GLY A 85 -6.51 -2.20 -12.42
N PRO A 86 -6.69 -1.73 -13.67
CA PRO A 86 -7.29 -0.42 -13.98
C PRO A 86 -8.73 -0.26 -13.46
N SER A 87 -9.44 -1.37 -13.27
CA SER A 87 -10.82 -1.43 -12.78
C SER A 87 -10.92 -1.54 -11.24
N SER A 88 -9.83 -1.83 -10.55
CA SER A 88 -9.81 -2.18 -9.13
C SER A 88 -9.00 -1.17 -8.34
N VAL A 89 -9.48 0.08 -8.27
CA VAL A 89 -8.87 1.07 -7.38
C VAL A 89 -9.39 0.85 -5.97
N PRO A 90 -8.49 0.70 -4.99
CA PRO A 90 -8.89 0.68 -3.60
C PRO A 90 -9.71 1.91 -3.25
N TRP A 91 -10.92 1.70 -2.73
CA TRP A 91 -11.88 2.75 -2.46
C TRP A 91 -11.33 3.80 -1.46
N ALA A 92 -10.42 3.36 -0.58
CA ALA A 92 -9.60 4.21 0.30
C ALA A 92 -8.94 5.40 -0.42
N LEU A 93 -8.53 5.21 -1.67
CA LEU A 93 -7.74 6.16 -2.44
C LEU A 93 -8.59 7.10 -3.27
N THR A 94 -9.79 6.67 -3.68
CA THR A 94 -10.66 7.46 -4.58
C THR A 94 -11.80 8.16 -3.87
N GLN A 95 -12.28 7.62 -2.74
CA GLN A 95 -13.59 7.98 -2.19
C GLN A 95 -13.52 8.44 -0.73
N SER A 96 -12.38 8.28 -0.07
CA SER A 96 -12.16 8.66 1.35
C SER A 96 -12.66 10.06 1.73
N ALA A 97 -12.47 11.05 0.87
CA ALA A 97 -12.96 12.41 1.06
C ALA A 97 -14.50 12.52 1.00
N LEU A 98 -15.14 11.76 0.13
CA LEU A 98 -16.60 11.78 -0.07
C LEU A 98 -17.35 11.11 1.09
N ILE A 99 -16.69 10.15 1.76
CA ILE A 99 -17.31 9.33 2.80
C ILE A 99 -17.03 9.89 4.20
N GLY A 100 -16.07 10.82 4.31
CA GLY A 100 -15.69 11.46 5.56
C GLY A 100 -14.74 10.62 6.44
N SER A 101 -13.91 9.77 5.86
CA SER A 101 -12.97 8.87 6.57
C SER A 101 -11.49 9.29 6.47
N VAL A 102 -11.22 10.52 5.98
CA VAL A 102 -9.86 11.00 5.67
C VAL A 102 -8.93 10.94 6.88
N HIS A 103 -9.42 11.30 8.08
CA HIS A 103 -8.58 11.36 9.27
C HIS A 103 -8.20 9.95 9.77
N GLU A 104 -9.13 9.01 9.78
CA GLU A 104 -8.90 7.62 10.19
C GLU A 104 -7.97 6.89 9.21
N LEU A 105 -8.14 7.16 7.91
CA LEU A 105 -7.23 6.65 6.88
C LEU A 105 -5.82 7.23 7.04
N GLN A 106 -5.68 8.53 7.32
CA GLN A 106 -4.38 9.13 7.61
C GLN A 106 -3.71 8.55 8.85
N ALA A 107 -4.46 8.34 9.93
CA ALA A 107 -3.93 7.77 11.17
C ALA A 107 -3.38 6.35 10.99
N SER A 108 -4.06 5.54 10.16
CA SER A 108 -3.69 4.14 9.92
C SER A 108 -2.66 3.97 8.79
N ALA A 109 -2.51 4.95 7.90
CA ALA A 109 -1.56 4.91 6.78
C ALA A 109 -0.10 4.88 7.23
N LEU A 110 0.27 5.63 8.28
CA LEU A 110 1.67 5.69 8.74
C LEU A 110 2.16 4.33 9.24
N SER A 111 1.34 3.59 9.98
CA SER A 111 1.68 2.25 10.47
C SER A 111 1.89 1.26 9.32
N ARG A 112 1.05 1.33 8.28
CA ARG A 112 1.20 0.51 7.07
C ARG A 112 2.48 0.86 6.32
N LEU A 113 2.73 2.16 6.13
CA LEU A 113 3.94 2.67 5.48
C LEU A 113 5.20 2.22 6.23
N ALA A 114 5.21 2.32 7.56
CA ALA A 114 6.33 1.87 8.39
C ALA A 114 6.57 0.36 8.28
N ARG A 115 5.50 -0.45 8.21
CA ARG A 115 5.61 -1.90 8.02
C ARG A 115 6.25 -2.24 6.67
N GLN A 116 5.82 -1.59 5.59
CA GLN A 116 6.41 -1.79 4.26
C GLN A 116 7.87 -1.32 4.20
N ALA A 117 8.16 -0.17 4.81
CA ALA A 117 9.53 0.34 4.89
C ALA A 117 10.46 -0.62 5.66
N ALA A 118 9.98 -1.32 6.69
CA ALA A 118 10.78 -2.32 7.38
C ALA A 118 11.15 -3.52 6.48
N ILE A 119 10.21 -4.00 5.66
CA ILE A 119 10.44 -5.08 4.68
C ILE A 119 11.48 -4.65 3.65
N VAL A 120 11.31 -3.45 3.08
CA VAL A 120 12.25 -2.89 2.11
C VAL A 120 13.63 -2.66 2.73
N ALA A 121 13.69 -2.18 3.97
CA ALA A 121 14.95 -1.97 4.67
C ALA A 121 15.73 -3.28 4.85
N ALA A 122 15.05 -4.36 5.25
CA ALA A 122 15.66 -5.67 5.38
C ALA A 122 16.23 -6.19 4.04
N PHE A 123 15.49 -5.99 2.94
CA PHE A 123 15.97 -6.33 1.61
C PHE A 123 17.22 -5.53 1.21
N VAL A 124 17.21 -4.20 1.41
CA VAL A 124 18.35 -3.34 1.11
C VAL A 124 19.57 -3.72 1.95
N GLU A 125 19.38 -3.99 3.25
CA GLU A 125 20.45 -4.43 4.15
C GLU A 125 21.08 -5.75 3.70
N GLN A 126 20.27 -6.69 3.22
CA GLN A 126 20.75 -7.98 2.71
C GLN A 126 21.50 -7.85 1.38
N ARG A 127 21.10 -6.91 0.52
CA ARG A 127 21.56 -6.84 -0.87
C ARG A 127 22.67 -5.82 -1.11
N ALA A 128 22.86 -4.86 -0.21
CA ALA A 128 23.86 -3.81 -0.38
C ALA A 128 25.28 -4.38 -0.51
N SER A 129 26.07 -3.79 -1.42
CA SER A 129 27.47 -4.18 -1.68
C SER A 129 28.38 -4.01 -0.47
N ARG A 130 27.96 -3.21 0.51
CA ARG A 130 28.65 -2.98 1.78
C ARG A 130 27.64 -2.73 2.91
N PRO A 131 28.03 -2.95 4.18
CA PRO A 131 27.19 -2.58 5.31
C PRO A 131 26.84 -1.09 5.30
N LEU A 132 25.54 -0.79 5.44
CA LEU A 132 25.02 0.57 5.53
C LEU A 132 24.59 0.89 6.97
N PRO A 133 24.78 2.14 7.44
CA PRO A 133 24.21 2.57 8.71
C PRO A 133 22.68 2.45 8.72
N THR A 134 22.10 2.06 9.85
CA THR A 134 20.65 1.82 9.99
C THR A 134 19.77 2.99 9.53
N HIS A 135 20.19 4.23 9.79
CA HIS A 135 19.42 5.41 9.38
C HIS A 135 19.39 5.58 7.86
N LEU A 136 20.43 5.15 7.15
CA LEU A 136 20.53 5.23 5.70
C LEU A 136 19.64 4.17 5.04
N THR A 137 19.70 2.92 5.52
CA THR A 137 18.80 1.85 5.07
C THR A 137 17.33 2.23 5.25
N ARG A 138 16.99 2.83 6.40
CA ARG A 138 15.65 3.37 6.65
C ARG A 138 15.30 4.50 5.68
N ALA A 139 16.21 5.44 5.43
CA ALA A 139 15.95 6.54 4.50
C ALA A 139 15.64 6.03 3.09
N ILE A 140 16.41 5.07 2.58
CA ILE A 140 16.19 4.42 1.28
C ILE A 140 14.82 3.75 1.24
N ALA A 141 14.48 2.99 2.28
CA ALA A 141 13.21 2.29 2.35
C ALA A 141 12.00 3.23 2.42
N TYR A 142 12.04 4.22 3.30
CA TYR A 142 10.97 5.23 3.43
C TYR A 142 10.83 6.06 2.15
N ALA A 143 11.93 6.42 1.49
CA ALA A 143 11.88 7.14 0.22
C ALA A 143 11.24 6.29 -0.90
N SER A 144 11.58 5.00 -0.99
CA SER A 144 11.03 4.09 -1.99
C SER A 144 9.53 3.82 -1.78
N VAL A 145 9.12 3.55 -0.53
CA VAL A 145 7.70 3.38 -0.19
C VAL A 145 6.94 4.69 -0.37
N GLY A 146 7.53 5.82 0.04
CA GLY A 146 6.92 7.14 -0.15
C GLY A 146 6.68 7.50 -1.62
N ALA A 147 7.64 7.17 -2.50
CA ALA A 147 7.47 7.33 -3.94
C ALA A 147 6.34 6.46 -4.49
N ALA A 148 6.24 5.20 -4.04
CA ALA A 148 5.13 4.32 -4.43
C ALA A 148 3.77 4.86 -3.95
N VAL A 149 3.69 5.39 -2.72
CA VAL A 149 2.48 6.04 -2.20
C VAL A 149 2.10 7.26 -3.03
N ALA A 150 3.07 8.11 -3.38
CA ALA A 150 2.82 9.29 -4.23
C ALA A 150 2.30 8.91 -5.62
N ALA A 151 2.87 7.86 -6.24
CA ALA A 151 2.40 7.32 -7.51
C ALA A 151 0.95 6.81 -7.43
N VAL A 152 0.62 6.05 -6.40
CA VAL A 152 -0.73 5.52 -6.17
C VAL A 152 -1.74 6.65 -5.97
N GLN A 153 -1.38 7.70 -5.23
CA GLN A 153 -2.23 8.87 -5.04
C GLN A 153 -2.47 9.62 -6.36
N ALA A 154 -1.43 9.84 -7.16
CA ALA A 154 -1.54 10.50 -8.46
C ALA A 154 -2.40 9.68 -9.45
N TRP A 155 -2.19 8.35 -9.49
CA TRP A 155 -2.98 7.43 -10.29
C TRP A 155 -4.45 7.43 -9.89
N ALA A 156 -4.75 7.39 -8.59
CA ALA A 156 -6.12 7.48 -8.09
C ALA A 156 -6.79 8.82 -8.45
N ALA A 157 -6.06 9.94 -8.34
CA ALA A 157 -6.53 11.28 -8.67
C ALA A 157 -6.79 11.48 -10.17
N ALA A 158 -6.11 10.71 -11.04
CA ALA A 158 -6.32 10.75 -12.49
C ALA A 158 -7.68 10.16 -12.94
N GLY A 159 -8.46 9.56 -12.03
CA GLY A 159 -9.86 9.21 -12.28
C GLY A 159 -10.04 8.20 -13.43
N PRO A 160 -11.08 8.35 -14.28
CA PRO A 160 -11.37 7.40 -15.36
C PRO A 160 -10.27 7.24 -16.41
N THR A 161 -9.37 8.22 -16.54
CA THR A 161 -8.28 8.22 -17.55
C THR A 161 -6.97 7.66 -17.03
N ARG A 162 -6.92 7.19 -15.77
CA ARG A 162 -5.70 6.77 -15.08
C ARG A 162 -4.92 5.62 -15.72
N GLY A 163 -5.54 4.78 -16.54
CA GLY A 163 -4.87 3.60 -17.11
C GLY A 163 -4.29 2.66 -16.03
N GLU A 164 -3.14 2.07 -16.31
CA GLU A 164 -2.42 1.18 -15.39
C GLU A 164 -1.61 1.96 -14.34
N LEU A 165 -1.39 1.36 -13.16
CA LEU A 165 -0.60 1.96 -12.07
C LEU A 165 0.92 1.90 -12.33
N VAL A 166 1.39 0.88 -13.05
CA VAL A 166 2.82 0.60 -13.26
C VAL A 166 3.59 1.79 -13.85
N PRO A 167 3.08 2.53 -14.85
CA PRO A 167 3.77 3.72 -15.36
C PRO A 167 3.98 4.82 -14.29
N TYR A 168 3.00 5.06 -13.43
CA TYR A 168 3.12 6.04 -12.34
C TYR A 168 4.18 5.61 -11.33
N LEU A 169 4.21 4.33 -10.99
CA LEU A 169 5.21 3.78 -10.07
C LEU A 169 6.61 3.90 -10.64
N ASP A 170 6.79 3.57 -11.92
CA ASP A 170 8.09 3.64 -12.57
C ASP A 170 8.64 5.07 -12.59
N GLU A 171 7.80 6.03 -12.98
CA GLU A 171 8.14 7.45 -13.01
C GLU A 171 8.54 7.96 -11.61
N ALA A 172 7.77 7.61 -10.58
CA ALA A 172 8.04 8.05 -9.21
C ALA A 172 9.28 7.37 -8.59
N LEU A 173 9.56 6.10 -8.93
CA LEU A 173 10.69 5.35 -8.40
C LEU A 173 12.01 5.67 -9.12
N ALA A 174 11.96 6.13 -10.37
CA ALA A 174 13.15 6.47 -11.16
C ALA A 174 14.14 7.41 -10.44
N PRO A 175 13.75 8.56 -9.87
CA PRO A 175 14.68 9.44 -9.15
C PRO A 175 15.20 8.82 -7.85
N ILE A 176 14.40 8.01 -7.15
CA ILE A 176 14.82 7.31 -5.92
C ILE A 176 15.89 6.27 -6.24
N ARG A 177 15.63 5.45 -7.27
CA ARG A 177 16.59 4.46 -7.78
C ARG A 177 17.90 5.12 -8.19
N ALA A 178 17.84 6.16 -9.03
CA ALA A 178 19.03 6.85 -9.52
C ALA A 178 19.82 7.54 -8.39
N GLY A 179 19.13 8.11 -7.40
CA GLY A 179 19.77 8.80 -6.27
C GLY A 179 20.46 7.86 -5.28
N PHE A 180 19.90 6.67 -5.04
CA PHE A 180 20.43 5.73 -4.05
C PHE A 180 21.27 4.60 -4.64
N ALA A 181 21.21 4.32 -5.95
CA ALA A 181 22.05 3.28 -6.57
C ALA A 181 23.54 3.44 -6.22
N PRO A 182 24.18 4.63 -6.32
CA PRO A 182 25.61 4.77 -5.97
C PRO A 182 25.94 4.56 -4.48
N VAL A 183 24.92 4.50 -3.62
CA VAL A 183 25.05 4.33 -2.18
C VAL A 183 24.93 2.86 -1.79
N VAL A 184 24.05 2.13 -2.47
CA VAL A 184 23.66 0.75 -2.17
C VAL A 184 24.43 -0.27 -3.01
N ASP A 185 24.56 0.01 -4.31
CA ASP A 185 25.16 -0.86 -5.33
C ASP A 185 26.62 -0.50 -5.56
#